data_AF-A0A418URK7-F1
#
_entry.id   AF-A0A418URK7-F1
#
_cell.length_a   1.000
_cell.length_b   1.000
_cell.length_c   1.000
_cell.angle_alpha   90.00
_cell.angle_beta   90.00
_cell.angle_gamma   90.00
#
_symmetry.space_group_name_H-M   'P 1'
#
loop_
_entity.id
_entity.type
_entity.pdbx_description
1 polymer ?
#
loop_
_entity_poly.entity_id
_entity_poly.type
_entity_poly.pdbx_seq_one_letter_code
_entity_poly.pdbx_strand_id
1 'polypeptide(L)'
;MGAPYPADTDHLGEILSIEPGYSLPEGARVVSVGPAVRFEERFPGGWGYVIAFTAEEQAIRDYVDAETDLSGDIIEEYPVVDWTPGPVELADLDLGSISRPWRTGLAGGGSLVLERPLGRGWLVIHKGGR
;
A
#
# COMPACT_ATOMS: atom_id res chain seq x y z
N MET A 1 -4.91 -3.74 -20.87
CA MET A 1 -4.54 -5.04 -20.29
C MET A 1 -4.93 -4.98 -18.82
N GLY A 2 -5.51 -6.04 -18.27
CA GLY A 2 -5.81 -6.10 -16.83
C GLY A 2 -4.56 -6.45 -16.03
N ALA A 3 -4.73 -6.60 -14.72
CA ALA A 3 -3.67 -7.01 -13.80
C ALA A 3 -3.01 -8.34 -14.24
N PRO A 4 -1.68 -8.50 -14.10
CA PRO A 4 -0.94 -9.66 -14.63
C PRO A 4 -1.23 -10.97 -13.89
N TYR A 5 -1.71 -10.89 -12.65
CA TYR A 5 -2.02 -12.04 -11.79
C TYR A 5 -3.39 -11.86 -11.14
N PRO A 6 -4.04 -12.95 -10.73
CA PRO A 6 -5.21 -12.89 -9.87
C PRO A 6 -4.91 -12.13 -8.57
N ALA A 7 -5.82 -11.26 -8.15
CA ALA A 7 -5.70 -10.50 -6.91
C ALA A 7 -6.16 -11.35 -5.72
N ASP A 8 -5.34 -12.32 -5.33
CA ASP A 8 -5.58 -13.20 -4.18
C ASP A 8 -4.28 -13.49 -3.42
N THR A 9 -4.41 -14.14 -2.26
CA THR A 9 -3.26 -14.43 -1.39
C THR A 9 -2.34 -15.50 -1.95
N ASP A 10 -2.84 -16.38 -2.84
CA ASP A 10 -2.06 -17.49 -3.39
C ASP A 10 -1.02 -16.96 -4.39
N HIS A 11 -1.32 -15.83 -5.04
CA HIS A 11 -0.43 -15.15 -6.00
C HIS A 11 0.34 -13.96 -5.38
N LEU A 12 0.36 -13.83 -4.05
CA LEU A 12 1.00 -12.70 -3.38
C LEU A 12 2.48 -12.58 -3.76
N GLY A 13 3.20 -13.70 -3.85
CA GLY A 13 4.62 -13.71 -4.19
C GLY A 13 4.87 -13.18 -5.61
N GLU A 14 4.05 -13.60 -6.56
CA GLU A 14 4.08 -13.13 -7.94
C GLU A 14 3.75 -11.64 -8.03
N ILE A 15 2.75 -11.18 -7.28
CA ILE A 15 2.35 -9.77 -7.24
C ILE A 15 3.49 -8.88 -6.71
N LEU A 16 4.09 -9.26 -5.58
CA LEU A 16 5.23 -8.54 -5.01
C LEU A 16 6.46 -8.59 -5.92
N SER A 17 6.57 -9.61 -6.77
CA SER A 17 7.68 -9.77 -7.71
C SER A 17 7.45 -9.12 -9.08
N ILE A 18 6.33 -8.40 -9.30
CA ILE A 18 6.05 -7.74 -10.59
C ILE A 18 7.13 -6.71 -10.94
N GLU A 19 7.59 -5.95 -9.94
CA GLU A 19 8.70 -5.00 -10.04
C GLU A 19 9.54 -5.11 -8.76
N PRO A 20 10.84 -4.77 -8.82
CA PRO A 20 11.66 -4.71 -7.61
C PRO A 20 11.15 -3.61 -6.66
N GLY A 21 11.36 -3.83 -5.35
CA GLY A 21 11.03 -2.83 -4.31
C GLY A 21 9.63 -2.97 -3.72
N TYR A 22 8.94 -4.10 -3.95
CA TYR A 22 7.75 -4.46 -3.18
C TYR A 22 8.05 -5.61 -2.23
N SER A 23 7.83 -5.34 -0.95
CA SER A 23 8.00 -6.27 0.17
C SER A 23 6.96 -5.92 1.23
N LEU A 24 6.80 -6.77 2.24
CA LEU A 24 5.98 -6.49 3.41
C LEU A 24 6.87 -6.47 4.66
N PRO A 25 6.44 -5.82 5.76
CA PRO A 25 7.15 -5.87 7.03
C PRO A 25 7.45 -7.31 7.47
N GLU A 26 8.53 -7.51 8.22
CA GLU A 26 8.88 -8.82 8.75
C GLU A 26 7.74 -9.36 9.63
N GLY A 27 7.38 -10.64 9.42
CA GLY A 27 6.29 -11.28 10.16
C GLY A 27 4.89 -10.76 9.81
N ALA A 28 4.73 -9.92 8.77
CA ALA A 28 3.43 -9.41 8.37
C ALA A 28 2.47 -10.55 7.99
N ARG A 29 1.25 -10.47 8.54
CA ARG A 29 0.12 -11.31 8.15
C ARG A 29 -0.72 -10.57 7.11
N VAL A 30 -0.83 -11.13 5.92
CA VAL A 30 -1.74 -10.61 4.89
C VAL A 30 -3.19 -10.87 5.30
N VAL A 31 -3.99 -9.81 5.30
CA VAL A 31 -5.42 -9.82 5.62
C VAL A 31 -6.23 -10.05 4.36
N SER A 32 -5.88 -9.38 3.27
CA SER A 32 -6.53 -9.52 1.97
C SER A 32 -5.65 -9.01 0.85
N VAL A 33 -5.83 -9.58 -0.34
CA VAL A 33 -5.35 -9.04 -1.60
C VAL A 33 -6.58 -8.79 -2.46
N GLY A 34 -6.66 -7.61 -3.08
CA GLY A 34 -7.77 -7.25 -3.95
C GLY A 34 -7.31 -6.37 -5.12
N PRO A 35 -8.09 -6.32 -6.21
CA PRO A 35 -7.76 -5.48 -7.36
C PRO A 35 -8.05 -4.00 -7.07
N ALA A 36 -7.28 -3.09 -7.70
CA ALA A 36 -7.50 -1.64 -7.61
C ALA A 36 -8.53 -1.16 -8.64
N VAL A 37 -9.78 -1.61 -8.49
CA VAL A 37 -10.86 -1.42 -9.48
C VAL A 37 -11.17 0.06 -9.72
N ARG A 38 -11.21 0.89 -8.66
CA ARG A 38 -11.50 2.32 -8.79
C ARG A 38 -10.35 3.09 -9.43
N PHE A 39 -9.11 2.65 -9.23
CA PHE A 39 -7.98 3.15 -10.01
C PHE A 39 -8.16 2.80 -11.50
N GLU A 40 -8.47 1.54 -11.83
CA GLU A 40 -8.69 1.06 -13.19
C GLU A 40 -9.81 1.82 -13.93
N GLU A 41 -10.91 2.10 -13.22
CA GLU A 41 -12.04 2.89 -13.76
C GLU A 41 -11.63 4.32 -14.13
N ARG A 42 -10.69 4.91 -13.39
CA ARG A 42 -10.22 6.29 -13.58
C ARG A 42 -9.02 6.40 -14.53
N PHE A 43 -8.27 5.31 -14.69
CA PHE A 43 -7.10 5.22 -15.55
C PHE A 43 -7.30 4.13 -16.61
N PRO A 44 -7.84 4.47 -17.80
CA PRO A 44 -8.05 3.50 -18.87
C PRO A 44 -6.77 2.73 -19.24
N GLY A 45 -6.80 1.42 -19.03
CA GLY A 45 -5.65 0.53 -19.28
C GLY A 45 -4.62 0.48 -18.15
N GLY A 46 -4.85 1.18 -17.04
CA GLY A 46 -4.19 0.93 -15.78
C GLY A 46 -4.65 -0.38 -15.14
N TRP A 47 -3.88 -0.83 -14.16
CA TRP A 47 -4.19 -1.97 -13.28
C TRP A 47 -3.55 -1.74 -11.91
N GLY A 48 -4.03 -2.42 -10.89
CA GLY A 48 -3.39 -2.38 -9.58
C GLY A 48 -3.88 -3.41 -8.58
N TYR A 49 -3.22 -3.44 -7.43
CA TYR A 49 -3.54 -4.31 -6.30
C TYR A 49 -3.56 -3.49 -5.01
N VAL A 50 -4.43 -3.88 -4.09
CA VAL A 50 -4.46 -3.43 -2.70
C VAL A 50 -4.20 -4.64 -1.81
N ILE A 51 -3.08 -4.62 -1.10
CA ILE A 51 -2.67 -5.68 -0.17
C ILE A 51 -2.80 -5.12 1.24
N ALA A 52 -3.81 -5.57 1.97
CA ALA A 52 -3.98 -5.22 3.38
C ALA A 52 -3.20 -6.20 4.26
N PHE A 53 -2.49 -5.69 5.27
CA PHE A 53 -1.72 -6.51 6.18
C PHE A 53 -1.81 -6.01 7.63
N THR A 54 -1.43 -6.90 8.55
CA THR A 54 -1.14 -6.58 9.94
C THR A 54 0.30 -6.97 10.25
N ALA A 55 0.98 -6.17 11.07
CA ALA A 55 2.35 -6.45 11.52
C ALA A 55 2.55 -5.86 12.92
N GLU A 56 3.58 -6.34 13.62
CA GLU A 56 3.99 -5.72 14.89
C GLU A 56 4.47 -4.28 14.65
N GLU A 57 4.25 -3.41 15.63
CA GLU A 57 4.61 -1.99 15.52
C GLU A 57 6.09 -1.80 15.14
N GLN A 58 7.00 -2.50 15.81
CA GLN A 58 8.44 -2.39 15.53
C GLN A 58 8.77 -2.85 14.10
N ALA A 59 8.18 -3.94 13.64
CA ALA A 59 8.39 -4.43 12.27
C ALA A 59 7.92 -3.41 11.22
N ILE A 60 6.84 -2.66 11.49
CA ILE A 60 6.39 -1.58 10.61
C ILE A 60 7.39 -0.42 10.60
N ARG A 61 7.95 -0.04 11.76
CA ARG A 61 8.95 1.03 11.86
C ARG A 61 10.23 0.65 11.11
N ASP A 62 10.75 -0.55 11.37
CA ASP A 62 11.94 -1.09 10.71
C ASP A 62 11.75 -1.18 9.19
N TYR A 63 10.56 -1.59 8.75
CA TYR A 63 10.22 -1.62 7.32
C TYR A 63 10.25 -0.23 6.68
N VAL A 64 9.74 0.79 7.37
CA VAL A 64 9.75 2.17 6.88
C VAL A 64 11.18 2.70 6.77
N ASP A 65 12.02 2.44 7.77
CA ASP A 65 13.45 2.83 7.74
C ASP A 65 14.21 2.12 6.61
N ALA A 66 13.85 0.87 6.29
CA ALA A 66 14.54 0.07 5.29
C ALA A 66 14.10 0.37 3.84
N GLU A 67 12.80 0.60 3.62
CA GLU A 67 12.20 0.65 2.28
C GLU A 67 11.86 2.08 1.83
N THR A 68 12.11 3.09 2.67
CA THR A 68 11.81 4.49 2.38
C THR A 68 12.93 5.41 2.88
N ASP A 69 12.95 6.66 2.40
CA ASP A 69 13.86 7.71 2.92
C ASP A 69 13.34 8.36 4.22
N LEU A 70 12.33 7.77 4.87
CA LEU A 70 11.66 8.31 6.05
C LEU A 70 11.98 7.48 7.27
N SER A 71 11.88 8.10 8.46
CA SER A 71 12.23 7.42 9.70
C SER A 71 11.00 6.79 10.36
N GLY A 72 11.10 5.50 10.63
CA GLY A 72 10.08 4.70 11.33
C GLY A 72 9.82 5.20 12.75
N ASP A 73 10.84 5.70 13.44
CA ASP A 73 10.77 6.16 14.82
C ASP A 73 9.80 7.33 15.02
N ILE A 74 9.70 8.22 14.03
CA ILE A 74 8.89 9.45 14.10
C ILE A 74 7.57 9.37 13.32
N ILE A 75 7.09 8.16 12.99
CA ILE A 75 5.85 7.98 12.21
C ILE A 75 4.64 8.69 12.81
N GLU A 76 4.58 8.79 14.14
CA GLU A 76 3.48 9.45 14.84
C GLU A 76 3.47 10.98 14.67
N GLU A 77 4.61 11.57 14.33
CA GLU A 77 4.77 13.01 14.08
C GLU A 77 4.47 13.38 12.63
N TYR A 78 4.47 12.41 11.70
CA TYR A 78 4.16 12.70 10.31
C TYR A 78 2.71 13.16 10.11
N PRO A 79 2.45 14.00 9.09
CA PRO A 79 1.10 14.48 8.79
C PRO A 79 0.08 13.34 8.61
N VAL A 80 -1.16 13.60 9.00
CA VAL A 80 -2.29 12.74 8.66
C VAL A 80 -2.71 13.03 7.23
N VAL A 81 -3.01 11.98 6.45
CA VAL A 81 -3.62 12.14 5.13
C VAL A 81 -5.04 12.68 5.32
N ASP A 82 -5.29 13.90 4.88
CA ASP A 82 -6.58 14.60 5.02
C ASP A 82 -7.20 15.01 3.67
N TRP A 83 -6.71 14.46 2.56
CA TRP A 83 -7.09 14.91 1.22
C TRP A 83 -8.51 14.47 0.83
N THR A 84 -9.33 15.46 0.49
CA THR A 84 -10.65 15.25 -0.12
C THR A 84 -10.80 16.13 -1.37
N PRO A 85 -10.91 15.56 -2.59
CA PRO A 85 -10.83 14.12 -2.88
C PRO A 85 -9.40 13.57 -2.68
N GLY A 86 -9.31 12.31 -2.26
CA GLY A 86 -8.03 11.61 -2.11
C GLY A 86 -7.32 11.37 -3.45
N PRO A 87 -6.03 11.00 -3.40
CA PRO A 87 -5.25 10.71 -4.60
C PRO A 87 -5.84 9.49 -5.31
N VAL A 88 -5.85 9.51 -6.63
CA VAL A 88 -6.51 8.48 -7.44
C VAL A 88 -5.86 7.10 -7.27
N GLU A 89 -4.57 7.08 -6.97
CA GLU A 89 -3.78 5.90 -6.63
C GLU A 89 -4.33 5.16 -5.40
N LEU A 90 -5.02 5.87 -4.50
CA LEU A 90 -5.62 5.30 -3.29
C LEU A 90 -7.14 5.23 -3.37
N ALA A 91 -7.72 5.34 -4.56
CA ALA A 91 -9.17 5.39 -4.76
C ALA A 91 -9.90 4.15 -4.18
N ASP A 92 -9.21 3.01 -4.16
CA ASP A 92 -9.70 1.73 -3.64
C ASP A 92 -9.65 1.62 -2.11
N LEU A 93 -8.95 2.53 -1.42
CA LEU A 93 -8.96 2.60 0.04
C LEU A 93 -10.08 3.52 0.54
N ASP A 94 -10.80 3.07 1.56
CA ASP A 94 -11.66 3.95 2.35
C ASP A 94 -10.82 4.64 3.44
N LEU A 95 -10.17 5.75 3.06
CA LEU A 95 -9.32 6.52 3.98
C LEU A 95 -10.09 7.05 5.20
N GLY A 96 -11.40 7.25 5.10
CA GLY A 96 -12.24 7.68 6.23
C GLY A 96 -12.42 6.60 7.29
N SER A 97 -12.22 5.33 6.93
CA SER A 97 -12.24 4.19 7.85
C SER A 97 -10.90 3.94 8.54
N ILE A 98 -9.82 4.59 8.08
CA ILE A 98 -8.47 4.42 8.62
C ILE A 98 -8.25 5.47 9.72
N SER A 99 -7.86 5.04 10.91
CA SER A 99 -7.51 5.97 11.98
C SER A 99 -6.18 6.66 11.69
N ARG A 100 -6.19 8.01 11.64
CA ARG A 100 -5.00 8.85 11.45
C ARG A 100 -4.07 8.30 10.33
N PRO A 101 -4.56 8.11 9.10
CA PRO A 101 -3.78 7.50 8.03
C PRO A 101 -2.48 8.27 7.79
N TRP A 102 -1.40 7.56 7.60
CA TRP A 102 -0.15 8.09 7.05
C TRP A 102 0.15 7.40 5.71
N ARG A 103 0.76 8.12 4.77
CA ARG A 103 1.11 7.58 3.45
C ARG A 103 2.52 7.99 3.09
N THR A 104 3.25 7.08 2.46
CA THR A 104 4.47 7.38 1.71
C THR A 104 4.52 6.60 0.39
N GLY A 105 5.41 7.00 -0.51
CA GLY A 105 5.72 6.25 -1.72
C GLY A 105 6.81 5.22 -1.47
N LEU A 106 6.83 4.17 -2.29
CA LEU A 106 7.88 3.14 -2.28
C LEU A 106 8.73 3.22 -3.54
N ALA A 107 9.96 2.74 -3.47
CA ALA A 107 10.89 2.74 -4.60
C ALA A 107 10.34 2.02 -5.85
N GLY A 108 9.53 0.98 -5.66
CA GLY A 108 8.86 0.24 -6.75
C GLY A 108 7.76 1.03 -7.49
N GLY A 109 7.41 2.23 -7.03
CA GLY A 109 6.37 3.08 -7.63
C GLY A 109 4.96 2.91 -7.04
N GLY A 110 4.82 2.12 -5.98
CA GLY A 110 3.58 1.95 -5.22
C GLY A 110 3.47 2.91 -4.03
N SER A 111 2.36 2.81 -3.30
CA SER A 111 2.12 3.59 -2.08
C SER A 111 2.00 2.65 -0.87
N LEU A 112 2.65 3.03 0.23
CA LEU A 112 2.42 2.47 1.55
C LEU A 112 1.45 3.37 2.31
N VAL A 113 0.39 2.80 2.88
CA VAL A 113 -0.53 3.48 3.78
C VAL A 113 -0.54 2.75 5.11
N LEU A 114 -0.40 3.49 6.21
CA LEU A 114 -0.37 2.94 7.57
C LEU A 114 -1.45 3.57 8.44
N GLU A 115 -2.13 2.73 9.22
CA GLU A 115 -3.06 3.18 10.26
C GLU A 115 -2.29 3.50 11.54
N ARG A 116 -2.72 4.53 12.28
CA ARG A 116 -2.14 4.89 13.58
C ARG A 116 -3.19 4.81 14.70
N PRO A 117 -2.88 4.17 15.84
CA PRO A 117 -1.59 3.54 16.21
C PRO A 117 -1.23 2.35 15.31
N LEU A 118 0.07 2.07 15.19
CA LEU A 118 0.61 1.10 14.25
C LEU A 118 0.13 -0.33 14.54
N GLY A 119 -0.12 -1.07 13.47
CA GLY A 119 -0.54 -2.48 13.53
C GLY A 119 -1.26 -2.96 12.26
N ARG A 120 -1.77 -2.04 11.46
CA ARG A 120 -2.40 -2.29 10.16
C ARG A 120 -1.80 -1.40 9.08
N GLY A 121 -1.70 -1.94 7.88
CA GLY A 121 -1.21 -1.23 6.71
C GLY A 121 -1.78 -1.76 5.41
N TRP A 122 -1.57 -0.98 4.35
CA TRP A 122 -1.92 -1.31 2.98
C TRP A 122 -0.75 -0.99 2.06
N LEU A 123 -0.34 -1.97 1.28
CA LEU A 123 0.53 -1.78 0.13
C LEU A 123 -0.35 -1.67 -1.11
N VAL A 124 -0.25 -0.54 -1.80
CA VAL A 124 -1.01 -0.27 -3.03
C VAL A 124 -0.04 -0.23 -4.20
N ILE A 125 -0.20 -1.18 -5.12
CA ILE A 125 0.59 -1.31 -6.34
C ILE A 125 -0.29 -0.87 -7.49
N HIS A 126 0.19 0.02 -8.34
CA HIS A 126 -0.54 0.46 -9.52
C HIS A 126 0.42 0.69 -10.69
N LYS A 127 -0.01 0.37 -11.90
CA LYS A 127 0.75 0.63 -13.11
C LYS A 127 -0.18 0.99 -14.25
N GLY A 128 0.33 1.80 -15.17
CA GLY A 128 -0.34 2.08 -16.43
C GLY A 128 -1.21 3.33 -16.45
N GLY A 129 -1.64 3.61 -17.68
CA GLY A 129 -1.95 4.92 -18.23
C GLY A 129 -1.10 5.09 -19.49
N ARG A 130 -1.72 5.02 -20.67
CA ARG A 130 -1.05 5.28 -21.96
C ARG A 130 -0.69 6.77 -22.07
#